data_AF-A0A6G8ZZR3-F1
#
_entry.id   AF-A0A6G8ZZR3-F1
#
_cell.length_a   1.000
_cell.length_b   1.000
_cell.length_c   1.000
_cell.angle_alpha   90.00
_cell.angle_beta   90.00
_cell.angle_gamma   90.00
#
_symmetry.space_group_name_H-M   'P 1'
#
loop_
_entity.id
_entity.type
_entity.pdbx_description
1 polymer ?
#
loop_
_entity_poly.entity_id
_entity_poly.type
_entity_poly.pdbx_seq_one_letter_code
_entity_poly.pdbx_strand_id
1 'polypeptide(L)'
;MFQLFLRARAHNLLNDRRGDKPFKARSAERDAETDRARVGAVVAALEAALHEAEREQVGLNQRVDDALARAAVTFGNGDDEYLERESLDNYHQDLFAADISNGQRRLKELAATIGHLKFVKAALLTRFPDFKPPQLSS
;
A
#
# COMPACT_ATOMS: atom_id res chain seq x y z
N MET A 1 -30.89 -26.52 -59.99
CA MET A 1 -29.85 -25.99 -59.08
C MET A 1 -30.42 -25.53 -57.73
N PHE A 2 -31.38 -26.24 -57.13
CA PHE A 2 -32.10 -25.80 -55.91
C PHE A 2 -32.07 -26.85 -54.77
N GLN A 3 -31.15 -27.83 -54.81
CA GLN A 3 -31.08 -28.90 -53.81
C GLN A 3 -29.88 -28.82 -52.86
N LEU A 4 -28.94 -27.88 -53.06
CA LEU A 4 -27.78 -27.73 -52.16
C LEU A 4 -28.05 -26.85 -50.93
N PHE A 5 -29.06 -25.97 -50.96
CA PHE A 5 -29.32 -25.05 -49.85
C PHE A 5 -30.14 -25.66 -48.70
N LEU A 6 -30.79 -26.81 -48.90
CA LEU A 6 -31.52 -27.50 -47.83
C LEU A 6 -30.63 -28.35 -46.92
N ARG A 7 -29.42 -28.71 -47.37
CA ARG A 7 -28.54 -29.64 -46.62
C ARG A 7 -27.77 -28.95 -45.48
N ALA A 8 -27.46 -27.66 -45.61
CA ALA A 8 -26.73 -26.91 -44.59
C ALA A 8 -27.59 -26.61 -43.35
N ARG A 9 -28.90 -26.38 -43.52
CA ARG A 9 -29.81 -26.10 -42.40
C ARG A 9 -30.15 -27.34 -41.57
N ALA A 10 -30.11 -28.52 -42.18
CA ALA A 10 -30.36 -29.80 -41.50
C ALA A 10 -29.21 -30.21 -40.55
N HIS A 11 -27.95 -29.85 -40.85
CA HIS A 11 -26.83 -30.17 -39.97
C HIS A 11 -26.85 -29.39 -38.64
N ASN A 12 -27.28 -28.12 -38.66
CA ASN A 12 -27.38 -27.32 -37.44
C ASN A 12 -28.54 -27.80 -36.52
N LEU A 13 -29.66 -28.24 -37.09
CA LEU A 13 -30.81 -28.77 -36.33
C LEU A 13 -30.52 -30.14 -35.66
N LEU A 14 -29.58 -30.92 -36.19
CA LEU A 14 -29.20 -32.22 -35.62
C LEU A 14 -28.19 -32.09 -34.46
N ASN A 15 -27.40 -31.01 -34.41
CA ASN A 15 -26.46 -30.74 -33.31
C ASN A 15 -27.15 -30.25 -32.04
N ASP A 16 -28.26 -29.50 -32.16
CA ASP A 16 -29.04 -29.05 -30.99
C ASP A 16 -29.70 -30.19 -30.20
N ARG A 17 -29.92 -31.35 -30.83
CA ARG A 17 -30.48 -32.54 -30.16
C ARG A 17 -29.47 -33.36 -29.36
N ARG A 18 -28.16 -33.08 -29.49
CA ARG A 18 -27.11 -33.79 -28.75
C ARG A 18 -26.80 -33.21 -27.37
N GLY A 19 -27.43 -32.12 -26.94
CA GLY A 19 -27.23 -31.54 -25.60
C GLY A 19 -25.83 -30.93 -25.37
N ASP A 20 -24.86 -31.25 -26.22
CA ASP A 20 -23.52 -30.66 -26.23
C ASP A 20 -23.58 -29.24 -26.79
N LYS A 21 -23.92 -28.29 -25.91
CA LYS A 21 -23.61 -26.89 -26.15
C LYS A 21 -22.10 -26.79 -26.36
N PRO A 22 -21.60 -26.23 -27.47
CA PRO A 22 -20.17 -26.03 -27.63
C PRO A 22 -19.65 -25.18 -26.48
N PHE A 23 -18.49 -25.56 -25.93
CA PHE A 23 -17.83 -24.82 -24.87
C PHE A 23 -17.68 -23.34 -25.27
N LYS A 24 -18.33 -22.44 -24.52
CA LYS A 24 -18.31 -21.01 -24.78
C LYS A 24 -17.31 -20.34 -23.84
N ALA A 25 -16.07 -20.22 -24.31
CA ALA A 25 -15.05 -19.46 -23.60
C ALA A 25 -15.37 -17.95 -23.57
N ARG A 26 -14.88 -17.24 -22.56
CA ARG A 26 -14.86 -15.77 -22.57
C ARG A 26 -13.90 -15.28 -23.67
N SER A 27 -14.07 -14.03 -24.10
CA SER A 27 -13.14 -13.43 -25.06
C SER A 27 -11.83 -13.09 -24.35
N ALA A 28 -10.70 -13.30 -25.02
CA ALA A 28 -9.38 -12.99 -24.48
C ALA A 28 -9.24 -11.54 -23.98
N GLU A 29 -9.93 -10.60 -24.64
CA GLU A 29 -9.99 -9.20 -24.23
C GLU A 29 -10.63 -9.00 -22.84
N ARG A 30 -11.73 -9.69 -22.55
CA ARG A 30 -12.40 -9.59 -21.23
C ARG A 30 -11.58 -10.25 -20.12
N ASP A 31 -10.86 -11.31 -20.46
CA ASP A 31 -9.96 -11.96 -19.51
C ASP A 31 -8.78 -11.02 -19.19
N ALA A 32 -8.17 -10.39 -20.21
CA ALA A 32 -7.13 -9.39 -20.03
C ALA A 32 -7.61 -8.15 -19.24
N GLU A 33 -8.83 -7.67 -19.50
CA GLU A 33 -9.45 -6.58 -18.73
C GLU A 33 -9.61 -6.95 -17.26
N THR A 34 -10.10 -8.17 -16.99
CA THR A 34 -10.27 -8.67 -15.62
C THR A 34 -8.92 -8.80 -14.91
N ASP A 35 -7.88 -9.25 -15.60
CA ASP A 35 -6.53 -9.37 -15.04
C ASP A 35 -5.92 -8.01 -14.73
N ARG A 36 -6.09 -7.01 -15.60
CA ARG A 36 -5.68 -5.62 -15.32
C ARG A 36 -6.42 -5.05 -14.11
N ALA A 37 -7.72 -5.31 -13.97
CA ALA A 37 -8.50 -4.84 -12.83
C ALA A 37 -8.00 -5.45 -11.50
N ARG A 38 -7.64 -6.74 -11.51
CA ARG A 38 -7.06 -7.43 -10.33
C ARG A 38 -5.72 -6.83 -9.93
N VAL A 39 -4.81 -6.61 -10.88
CA VAL A 39 -3.52 -5.96 -10.61
C VAL A 39 -3.74 -4.53 -10.10
N GLY A 40 -4.68 -3.80 -10.69
CA GLY A 40 -5.05 -2.46 -10.25
C GLY A 40 -5.51 -2.39 -8.80
N ALA A 41 -6.33 -3.35 -8.36
CA ALA A 41 -6.76 -3.43 -6.97
C ALA A 41 -5.58 -3.61 -5.99
N VAL A 42 -4.60 -4.45 -6.36
CA VAL A 42 -3.38 -4.65 -5.55
C VAL A 42 -2.52 -3.40 -5.51
N VAL A 43 -2.32 -2.74 -6.65
CA VAL A 43 -1.56 -1.48 -6.72
C VAL A 43 -2.21 -0.41 -5.86
N ALA A 44 -3.53 -0.24 -5.95
CA ALA A 44 -4.27 0.74 -5.15
C ALA A 44 -4.15 0.46 -3.65
N ALA A 45 -4.22 -0.80 -3.23
CA ALA A 45 -4.04 -1.18 -1.83
C ALA A 45 -2.61 -0.87 -1.34
N LEU A 46 -1.59 -1.12 -2.16
CA LEU A 46 -0.20 -0.78 -1.84
C LEU A 46 0.01 0.74 -1.74
N GLU A 47 -0.61 1.52 -2.62
CA GLU A 47 -0.53 2.98 -2.59
C GLU A 47 -1.21 3.57 -1.35
N ALA A 48 -2.38 3.04 -0.98
CA ALA A 48 -3.06 3.45 0.25
C ALA A 48 -2.18 3.15 1.49
N ALA A 49 -1.64 1.93 1.60
CA ALA A 49 -0.76 1.55 2.70
C ALA A 49 0.52 2.39 2.75
N LEU A 50 1.11 2.72 1.60
CA LEU A 50 2.26 3.64 1.51
C LEU A 50 1.91 5.02 2.05
N HIS A 51 0.78 5.58 1.60
CA HIS A 51 0.35 6.90 2.00
C HIS A 51 0.06 6.98 3.51
N GLU A 52 -0.59 5.95 4.07
CA GLU A 52 -0.84 5.84 5.51
C GLU A 52 0.48 5.78 6.31
N ALA A 53 1.43 4.94 5.88
CA ALA A 53 2.72 4.82 6.55
C ALA A 53 3.56 6.10 6.48
N GLU A 54 3.57 6.78 5.33
CA GLU A 54 4.26 8.07 5.16
C GLU A 54 3.62 9.17 6.03
N ARG A 55 2.28 9.20 6.13
CA ARG A 55 1.58 10.13 7.03
C ARG A 55 1.88 9.85 8.49
N GLU A 56 1.89 8.58 8.90
CA GLU A 56 2.28 8.20 10.26
C GLU A 56 3.72 8.64 10.56
N GLN A 57 4.65 8.43 9.61
CA GLN A 57 6.04 8.82 9.76
C GLN A 57 6.19 10.33 9.97
N VAL A 58 5.54 11.15 9.13
CA VAL A 58 5.58 12.62 9.25
C VAL A 58 5.01 13.06 10.60
N GLY A 59 3.84 12.56 10.97
CA GLY A 59 3.20 12.92 12.23
C GLY A 59 3.99 12.48 13.46
N LEU A 60 4.63 11.31 13.40
CA LEU A 60 5.49 10.84 14.48
C LEU A 60 6.78 11.65 14.59
N ASN A 61 7.40 12.01 13.46
CA ASN A 61 8.62 12.82 13.46
C ASN A 61 8.39 14.16 14.16
N GLN A 62 7.28 14.83 13.84
CA GLN A 62 6.89 16.09 14.50
C GLN A 62 6.72 15.94 16.02
N ARG A 63 6.12 14.84 16.49
CA ARG A 63 5.95 14.58 17.93
C ARG A 63 7.29 14.29 18.62
N VAL A 64 8.20 13.59 17.95
CA VAL A 64 9.55 13.34 18.48
C VAL A 64 10.34 14.63 18.56
N ASP A 65 10.26 15.50 17.55
CA ASP A 65 10.94 16.80 17.53
C ASP A 65 10.41 17.72 18.64
N ASP A 66 9.10 17.74 18.88
CA ASP A 66 8.48 18.48 20.00
C ASP A 66 8.91 17.92 21.37
N ALA A 67 8.95 16.59 21.53
CA ALA A 67 9.44 15.95 22.77
C ALA A 67 10.92 16.30 23.03
N LEU A 68 11.75 16.31 21.99
CA LEU A 68 13.15 16.74 22.07
C LEU A 68 13.28 18.20 22.50
N ALA A 69 12.47 19.09 21.93
CA ALA A 69 12.47 20.50 22.29
C ALA A 69 12.06 20.73 23.76
N ARG A 70 11.04 20.01 24.24
CA ARG A 70 10.60 20.08 25.65
C ARG A 70 11.65 19.54 26.62
N ALA A 71 12.27 18.40 26.27
CA ALA A 71 13.36 17.85 27.06
C ALA A 71 14.54 18.83 27.17
N ALA A 72 14.92 19.50 26.07
CA ALA A 72 15.99 20.49 26.08
C ALA A 72 15.69 21.69 27.00
N VAL A 73 14.44 22.16 27.05
CA VAL A 73 14.04 23.22 27.98
C VAL A 73 14.15 22.77 29.44
N THR A 74 13.80 21.50 29.74
CA THR A 74 13.93 20.98 31.10
C THR A 74 15.38 20.81 31.56
N PHE A 75 16.37 20.82 30.66
CA PHE A 75 17.77 20.66 31.04
C PHE A 75 18.42 21.93 31.64
N GLY A 76 17.84 23.11 31.47
CA GLY A 76 18.37 24.37 32.03
C GLY A 76 19.72 24.80 31.43
N ASN A 77 20.03 26.10 31.49
CA ASN A 77 21.31 26.67 31.01
C ASN A 77 22.23 27.12 32.18
N GLY A 78 21.90 26.76 33.43
CA GLY A 78 22.64 27.21 34.61
C GLY A 78 23.73 26.24 35.04
N ASP A 79 24.99 26.68 35.09
CA ASP A 79 26.13 25.89 35.58
C ASP A 79 26.00 25.48 37.07
N ASP A 80 25.12 26.12 37.83
CA ASP A 80 24.91 25.94 39.29
C ASP A 80 23.63 25.14 39.63
N GLU A 81 22.88 24.67 38.64
CA GLU A 81 21.53 24.09 38.79
C GLU A 81 21.52 22.58 39.10
N TYR A 82 22.68 21.91 38.98
CA TYR A 82 22.83 20.47 39.24
C TYR A 82 22.96 20.11 40.74
N LEU A 83 23.11 21.09 41.62
CA LEU A 83 23.28 20.87 43.07
C LEU A 83 21.95 20.83 43.85
N GLU A 84 20.89 21.48 43.34
CA GLU A 84 19.61 21.67 44.05
C GLU A 84 18.43 20.89 43.42
N ARG A 85 18.70 20.04 42.41
CA ARG A 85 17.62 19.43 41.63
C ARG A 85 16.77 18.45 42.46
N GLU A 86 15.53 18.84 42.76
CA GLU A 86 14.56 17.99 43.42
C GLU A 86 14.25 16.73 42.60
N SER A 87 13.97 15.63 43.29
CA SER A 87 13.59 14.33 42.70
C SER A 87 12.39 14.38 41.74
N LEU A 88 11.64 15.49 41.70
CA LEU A 88 10.49 15.71 40.83
C LEU A 88 10.89 15.93 39.35
N ASP A 89 12.05 16.54 39.08
CA ASP A 89 12.54 16.81 37.72
C ASP A 89 12.96 15.53 36.97
N ASN A 90 13.40 14.51 37.70
CA ASN A 90 13.83 13.23 37.12
C ASN A 90 12.65 12.47 36.48
N TYR A 91 11.45 12.56 37.04
CA TYR A 91 10.28 11.87 36.52
C TYR A 91 9.90 12.35 35.11
N HIS A 92 9.90 13.67 34.88
CA HIS A 92 9.58 14.23 33.57
C HIS A 92 10.65 13.93 32.52
N GLN A 93 11.91 13.86 32.94
CA GLN A 93 13.02 13.51 32.05
C GLN A 93 13.00 12.06 31.64
N ASP A 94 12.71 11.14 32.56
CA ASP A 94 12.55 9.72 32.26
C ASP A 94 11.38 9.48 31.30
N LEU A 95 10.28 10.21 31.47
CA LEU A 95 9.14 10.17 30.54
C LEU A 95 9.54 10.64 29.14
N PHE A 96 10.20 11.79 29.01
CA PHE A 96 10.65 12.27 27.70
C PHE A 96 11.67 11.32 27.04
N ALA A 97 12.60 10.77 27.81
CA ALA A 97 13.57 9.80 27.31
C ALA A 97 12.88 8.55 26.77
N ALA A 98 11.86 8.03 27.47
CA ALA A 98 11.07 6.89 27.03
C ALA A 98 10.28 7.20 25.74
N ASP A 99 9.62 8.36 25.67
CA ASP A 99 8.84 8.78 24.50
C ASP A 99 9.72 8.98 23.26
N ILE A 100 10.87 9.65 23.42
CA ILE A 100 11.85 9.87 22.35
C ILE A 100 12.39 8.52 21.85
N SER A 101 12.78 7.63 22.76
CA SER A 101 13.31 6.30 22.41
C SER A 101 12.29 5.47 21.65
N ASN A 102 11.05 5.41 22.13
CA ASN A 102 9.96 4.70 21.46
C ASN A 102 9.62 5.31 20.10
N GLY A 103 9.57 6.63 20.00
CA GLY A 103 9.32 7.33 18.74
C GLY A 103 10.41 7.08 17.71
N GLN A 104 11.68 7.18 18.10
CA GLN A 104 12.82 6.88 17.21
C GLN A 104 12.82 5.43 16.74
N ARG A 105 12.52 4.48 17.63
CA ARG A 105 12.37 3.06 17.25
C ARG A 105 11.28 2.89 16.20
N ARG A 106 10.09 3.44 16.44
CA ARG A 106 8.96 3.34 15.50
C ARG A 106 9.25 4.03 14.17
N LEU A 107 9.96 5.16 14.14
CA LEU A 107 10.39 5.82 12.90
C LEU A 107 11.28 4.90 12.05
N LYS A 108 12.19 4.12 12.66
CA LYS A 108 13.02 3.13 11.96
C LYS A 108 12.17 2.00 11.38
N GLU A 109 11.21 1.49 12.15
CA GLU A 109 10.27 0.45 11.69
C GLU A 109 9.40 0.94 10.51
N LEU A 110 8.92 2.19 10.56
CA LEU A 110 8.17 2.81 9.48
C LEU A 110 9.03 2.98 8.23
N ALA A 111 10.28 3.45 8.37
CA ALA A 111 11.20 3.58 7.24
C ALA A 111 11.44 2.24 6.54
N ALA A 112 11.64 1.16 7.31
CA ALA A 112 11.77 -0.19 6.77
C ALA A 112 10.48 -0.63 6.04
N THR A 113 9.32 -0.42 6.67
CA THR A 113 8.00 -0.79 6.10
C THR A 113 7.73 -0.06 4.79
N ILE A 114 7.96 1.26 4.74
CA ILE A 114 7.85 2.08 3.53
C ILE A 114 8.78 1.54 2.45
N GLY A 115 10.02 1.19 2.80
CA GLY A 115 10.97 0.56 1.89
C GLY A 115 10.45 -0.75 1.29
N HIS A 116 9.91 -1.64 2.13
CA HIS A 116 9.32 -2.90 1.69
C HIS A 116 8.14 -2.69 0.73
N LEU A 117 7.23 -1.78 1.07
CA LEU A 117 6.07 -1.47 0.23
C LEU A 117 6.49 -0.86 -1.11
N LYS A 118 7.47 0.05 -1.14
CA LYS A 118 8.05 0.62 -2.37
C LYS A 118 8.68 -0.46 -3.24
N PHE A 119 9.42 -1.39 -2.62
CA PHE A 119 10.00 -2.52 -3.34
C PHE A 119 8.91 -3.42 -3.96
N VAL A 120 7.88 -3.80 -3.19
CA VAL A 120 6.78 -4.64 -3.70
C VAL A 120 6.06 -3.95 -4.85
N LYS A 121 5.78 -2.64 -4.74
CA LYS A 121 5.19 -1.85 -5.83
C LYS A 121 6.06 -1.89 -7.09
N ALA A 122 7.37 -1.67 -6.96
CA ALA A 122 8.29 -1.70 -8.09
C ALA A 122 8.37 -3.09 -8.74
N ALA A 123 8.45 -4.15 -7.93
CA ALA A 123 8.47 -5.53 -8.41
C ALA A 123 7.18 -5.88 -9.16
N LEU A 124 6.02 -5.44 -8.64
CA LEU A 124 4.73 -5.63 -9.27
C LEU A 124 4.66 -4.94 -10.63
N LEU A 125 5.03 -3.65 -10.71
CA LEU A 125 5.03 -2.90 -11.98
C LEU A 125 6.01 -3.48 -13.00
N THR A 126 7.15 -4.00 -12.55
CA THR A 126 8.11 -4.69 -13.43
C THR A 126 7.54 -6.00 -13.97
N ARG A 127 6.76 -6.73 -13.16
CA ARG A 127 6.15 -8.01 -13.56
C ARG A 127 4.93 -7.84 -14.47
N PHE A 128 4.26 -6.69 -14.39
CA PHE A 128 3.06 -6.37 -15.18
C PHE A 128 3.29 -5.10 -16.03
N PRO A 129 4.14 -5.15 -17.08
CA PRO A 129 4.49 -3.97 -17.87
C PRO A 129 3.31 -3.37 -18.64
N ASP A 130 2.30 -4.19 -18.95
CA ASP A 130 1.08 -3.76 -19.65
C ASP A 130 0.07 -3.07 -18.71
N PHE A 131 0.31 -3.11 -17.41
CA PHE A 131 -0.49 -2.38 -16.44
C PHE A 131 -0.10 -0.90 -16.47
N LYS A 132 -1.00 -0.06 -16.99
CA LYS A 132 -0.89 1.39 -16.88
C LYS A 132 -1.66 1.82 -15.64
N PRO A 133 -1.00 2.35 -14.59
CA PRO A 133 -1.73 2.94 -13.48
C PRO A 133 -2.64 4.05 -14.02
N PRO A 134 -3.85 4.23 -13.46
CA PRO A 134 -4.68 5.37 -13.81
C PRO A 134 -3.86 6.62 -13.56
N GLN A 135 -3.63 7.43 -14.61
CA GLN A 135 -2.97 8.71 -14.42
C GLN A 135 -3.85 9.54 -13.50
N LEU A 136 -3.33 9.87 -12.32
CA LEU A 136 -3.92 10.87 -11.44
C LEU A 136 -3.93 12.18 -12.24
N SER A 137 -5.09 12.55 -12.78
CA SER A 137 -5.33 13.89 -13.30
C SER A 137 -5.03 14.88 -12.18
N SER A 138 -3.99 15.69 -12.40
CA SER A 138 -3.53 16.75 -11.50
C SER A 138 -4.59 17.83 -11.30
#